data_AF-A0A212L2W9-F1
#
_entry.id   AF-A0A212L2W9-F1
#
_cell.length_a   1.000
_cell.length_b   1.000
_cell.length_c   1.000
_cell.angle_alpha   90.00
_cell.angle_beta   90.00
_cell.angle_gamma   90.00
#
_symmetry.space_group_name_H-M   'P 1'
#
loop_
_entity.id
_entity.type
_entity.pdbx_description
1 polymer ?
#
loop_
_entity_poly.entity_id
_entity_poly.type
_entity_poly.pdbx_seq_one_letter_code
_entity_poly.pdbx_strand_id
1 'polypeptide(L)'
;MRKQTFLALLLTFGLTAGGCAWFGGDSSSTEAAVTPAQPAETAAPAPEPEAPAPAKAGKKVDKKAAASAEKKQPVAKGGKTEAQIAAELDSVGHKLVAQAGRTVVPSKSKKDVQQVGKDFVASYVEVDESTISTELRPGASGQYVGFVRYKENVYECRGATRQAALTAACQQVKARRINELIRYDGKSWQF
;
A
#
# COMPACT_ATOMS: atom_id res chain seq x y z
N MET A 1 -41.60 28.80 -13.54
CA MET A 1 -41.96 28.16 -14.83
C MET A 1 -40.85 27.16 -15.18
N ARG A 2 -40.98 25.89 -14.77
CA ARG A 2 -41.34 24.72 -15.61
C ARG A 2 -40.60 24.64 -16.95
N LYS A 3 -39.64 23.72 -17.05
CA LYS A 3 -39.79 22.46 -17.82
C LYS A 3 -38.63 21.51 -17.51
N GLN A 4 -38.93 20.50 -16.69
CA GLN A 4 -38.18 19.25 -16.58
C GLN A 4 -38.51 18.41 -17.81
N THR A 5 -37.51 18.09 -18.62
CA THR A 5 -37.61 17.11 -19.70
C THR A 5 -37.42 15.72 -19.11
N PHE A 6 -38.53 15.08 -18.78
CA PHE A 6 -38.60 13.62 -18.65
C PHE A 6 -38.45 13.01 -20.05
N LEU A 7 -37.46 12.14 -20.25
CA LEU A 7 -37.52 11.15 -21.32
C LEU A 7 -37.19 9.78 -20.72
N ALA A 8 -38.26 9.04 -20.45
CA ALA A 8 -38.23 7.63 -20.14
C ALA A 8 -37.85 6.85 -21.41
N LEU A 9 -36.86 5.96 -21.31
CA LEU A 9 -36.58 4.98 -22.35
C LEU A 9 -36.57 3.56 -21.72
N LEU A 10 -37.74 2.94 -21.84
CA LEU A 10 -38.01 1.54 -22.15
C LEU A 10 -37.26 0.43 -21.39
N LEU A 11 -38.03 -0.21 -20.50
CA LEU A 11 -37.90 -1.63 -20.16
C LEU A 11 -37.91 -2.49 -21.43
N THR A 12 -36.88 -3.30 -21.60
CA THR A 12 -36.97 -4.56 -22.36
C THR A 12 -36.51 -5.70 -21.47
N PHE A 13 -37.48 -6.54 -21.09
CA PHE A 13 -37.27 -7.87 -20.56
C PHE A 13 -36.52 -8.73 -21.59
N GLY A 14 -35.44 -9.38 -21.14
CA GLY A 14 -34.68 -10.36 -21.91
C GLY A 14 -34.25 -11.49 -21.01
N LEU A 15 -35.21 -12.33 -20.62
CA LEU A 15 -35.01 -13.58 -19.89
C LEU A 15 -34.36 -14.59 -20.84
N THR A 16 -33.06 -14.83 -20.71
CA THR A 16 -32.41 -16.01 -21.31
C THR A 16 -31.74 -16.81 -20.20
N ALA A 17 -32.44 -17.88 -19.80
CA ALA A 17 -31.88 -18.95 -19.01
C ALA A 17 -30.82 -19.68 -19.86
N GLY A 18 -29.56 -19.34 -19.64
CA GLY A 18 -28.41 -20.10 -20.14
C GLY A 18 -27.84 -20.96 -19.01
N GLY A 19 -28.46 -22.12 -18.78
CA GLY A 19 -27.95 -23.13 -17.87
C GLY A 19 -26.80 -23.90 -18.51
N CYS A 20 -25.60 -23.78 -17.93
CA CYS A 20 -24.56 -24.80 -18.08
C CYS A 20 -24.58 -25.67 -16.83
N ALA A 21 -25.12 -26.88 -16.99
CA ALA A 21 -24.94 -27.97 -16.05
C ALA A 21 -23.44 -28.31 -15.96
N TRP A 22 -22.84 -28.10 -14.79
CA TRP A 22 -21.67 -28.85 -14.38
C TRP A 22 -22.10 -29.83 -13.31
N PHE A 23 -21.97 -31.11 -13.66
CA PHE A 23 -21.85 -32.31 -12.83
C PHE A 23 -21.69 -32.02 -11.31
N GLY A 24 -22.50 -32.56 -10.41
CA GLY A 24 -22.95 -33.96 -10.36
C GLY A 24 -21.92 -34.78 -9.58
N GLY A 25 -21.97 -34.69 -8.24
CA GLY A 25 -21.15 -35.45 -7.31
C GLY A 25 -21.71 -35.33 -5.90
N ASP A 26 -22.68 -36.19 -5.59
CA ASP A 26 -23.35 -36.32 -4.30
C ASP A 26 -22.77 -37.50 -3.49
N SER A 27 -23.02 -37.45 -2.17
CA SER A 27 -22.91 -38.50 -1.16
C SER A 27 -21.53 -38.71 -0.49
N SER A 28 -21.40 -38.84 0.83
CA SER A 28 -22.35 -38.69 1.94
C SER A 28 -21.58 -38.64 3.26
N SER A 29 -22.24 -38.12 4.28
CA SER A 29 -21.88 -37.92 5.67
C SER A 29 -21.26 -39.12 6.40
N THR A 30 -20.36 -38.83 7.36
CA THR A 30 -20.38 -39.48 8.69
C THR A 30 -19.80 -38.54 9.75
N GLU A 31 -20.63 -38.20 10.72
CA GLU A 31 -20.30 -37.63 12.02
C GLU A 31 -19.71 -38.69 12.98
N ALA A 32 -19.04 -38.16 14.00
CA ALA A 32 -18.83 -38.69 15.36
C ALA A 32 -17.80 -39.83 15.60
N ALA A 33 -16.76 -39.50 16.37
CA ALA A 33 -16.38 -40.21 17.61
C ALA A 33 -15.33 -39.41 18.41
N VAL A 34 -15.30 -39.69 19.72
CA VAL A 34 -14.84 -38.84 20.83
C VAL A 34 -13.65 -39.51 21.54
N THR A 35 -12.58 -38.75 21.81
CA THR A 35 -11.53 -38.88 22.89
C THR A 35 -10.65 -40.16 22.98
N PRO A 36 -9.64 -40.26 23.89
CA PRO A 36 -8.58 -39.34 24.35
C PRO A 36 -7.17 -40.01 24.45
N ALA A 37 -6.18 -39.24 24.96
CA ALA A 37 -5.02 -39.66 25.79
C ALA A 37 -3.58 -39.68 25.18
N GLN A 38 -2.78 -38.76 25.74
CA GLN A 38 -1.31 -38.75 25.95
C GLN A 38 -0.77 -40.07 26.57
N PRO A 39 0.57 -40.37 26.69
CA PRO A 39 1.65 -39.40 26.99
C PRO A 39 3.10 -39.66 26.51
N ALA A 40 3.88 -38.56 26.60
CA ALA A 40 5.25 -38.38 27.13
C ALA A 40 6.46 -39.22 26.64
N GLU A 41 7.51 -38.50 26.21
CA GLU A 41 8.91 -38.55 26.68
C GLU A 41 9.73 -37.66 25.71
N THR A 42 10.75 -36.88 26.03
CA THR A 42 11.35 -36.37 27.26
C THR A 42 12.42 -35.35 26.83
N ALA A 43 12.58 -34.29 27.64
CA ALA A 43 13.75 -33.44 27.86
C ALA A 43 14.53 -32.78 26.69
N ALA A 44 14.58 -31.45 26.80
CA ALA A 44 15.64 -30.52 26.37
C ALA A 44 17.02 -30.84 27.02
N PRO A 45 18.16 -30.12 26.78
CA PRO A 45 18.31 -28.80 26.15
C PRO A 45 19.55 -28.59 25.26
N ALA A 46 19.62 -27.37 24.69
CA ALA A 46 20.77 -26.78 23.99
C ALA A 46 22.00 -26.57 24.89
N PRO A 47 23.19 -26.39 24.28
CA PRO A 47 23.98 -25.21 24.65
C PRO A 47 24.71 -24.53 23.46
N GLU A 48 24.59 -23.20 23.39
CA GLU A 48 25.63 -22.26 22.93
C GLU A 48 26.32 -21.71 24.19
N PRO A 49 27.43 -20.92 24.13
CA PRO A 49 28.54 -20.84 23.18
C PRO A 49 29.91 -20.84 23.91
N GLU A 50 30.99 -21.33 23.29
CA GLU A 50 32.36 -21.13 23.82
C GLU A 50 33.27 -20.41 22.81
N ALA A 51 33.84 -19.31 23.29
CA ALA A 51 35.07 -18.68 22.83
C ALA A 51 35.73 -18.04 24.07
N PRO A 52 37.02 -17.63 24.09
CA PRO A 52 37.95 -17.48 22.95
C PRO A 52 39.45 -17.82 23.21
N ALA A 53 40.24 -17.63 22.13
CA ALA A 53 41.64 -17.13 22.08
C ALA A 53 42.79 -18.16 21.90
N PRO A 54 44.01 -17.74 21.46
CA PRO A 54 44.32 -17.04 20.20
C PRO A 54 45.62 -17.58 19.51
N ALA A 55 45.83 -17.32 18.21
CA ALA A 55 47.17 -17.33 17.61
C ALA A 55 47.29 -16.36 16.42
N LYS A 56 48.41 -15.64 16.39
CA LYS A 56 48.76 -14.51 15.50
C LYS A 56 49.40 -14.95 14.16
N ALA A 57 49.57 -13.93 13.31
CA ALA A 57 50.35 -13.81 12.07
C ALA A 57 49.58 -14.20 10.79
N GLY A 58 49.35 -13.36 9.78
CA GLY A 58 49.91 -12.06 9.41
C GLY A 58 50.32 -12.11 7.95
N LYS A 59 49.53 -11.53 7.01
CA LYS A 59 50.04 -11.03 5.72
C LYS A 59 49.00 -10.15 5.00
N LYS A 60 49.45 -8.97 4.59
CA LYS A 60 48.77 -8.00 3.71
C LYS A 60 48.61 -8.58 2.30
N VAL A 61 47.45 -8.42 1.66
CA VAL A 61 47.27 -8.30 0.19
C VAL A 61 45.93 -7.57 -0.10
N ASP A 62 46.08 -6.31 -0.50
CA ASP A 62 45.35 -5.58 -1.55
C ASP A 62 43.82 -5.41 -1.53
N LYS A 63 43.48 -4.18 -1.10
CA LYS A 63 42.35 -3.35 -1.50
C LYS A 63 42.13 -3.38 -3.04
N LYS A 64 41.14 -4.16 -3.49
CA LYS A 64 40.52 -3.98 -4.82
C LYS A 64 39.09 -3.48 -4.66
N ALA A 65 38.99 -2.19 -4.38
CA ALA A 65 37.80 -1.41 -4.69
C ALA A 65 37.77 -1.23 -6.22
N ALA A 66 37.01 -2.08 -6.92
CA ALA A 66 36.71 -1.90 -8.33
C ALA A 66 35.35 -1.19 -8.43
N ALA A 67 35.47 0.13 -8.57
CA ALA A 67 34.51 1.09 -9.12
C ALA A 67 33.19 0.50 -9.66
N SER A 68 32.09 0.73 -8.93
CA SER A 68 30.80 0.95 -9.57
C SER A 68 30.95 2.20 -10.43
N ALA A 69 30.99 2.00 -11.74
CA ALA A 69 31.04 3.06 -12.72
C ALA A 69 29.76 3.89 -12.64
N GLU A 70 29.80 4.94 -11.83
CA GLU A 70 28.88 6.07 -11.93
C GLU A 70 29.15 6.73 -13.29
N LYS A 71 28.44 6.27 -14.32
CA LYS A 71 28.38 6.95 -15.61
C LYS A 71 27.70 8.30 -15.35
N LYS A 72 28.50 9.32 -15.03
CA LYS A 72 28.09 10.72 -15.12
C LYS A 72 27.61 10.96 -16.54
N GLN A 73 26.29 11.00 -16.71
CA GLN A 73 25.69 11.48 -17.95
C GLN A 73 26.16 12.92 -18.18
N PRO A 74 26.53 13.30 -19.40
CA PRO A 74 26.97 14.65 -19.70
C PRO A 74 25.78 15.59 -19.50
N VAL A 75 25.88 16.45 -18.49
CA VAL A 75 24.94 17.56 -18.28
C VAL A 75 25.07 18.50 -19.48
N ALA A 76 24.07 18.52 -20.34
CA ALA A 76 23.97 19.53 -21.38
C ALA A 76 24.01 20.92 -20.73
N LYS A 77 24.96 21.77 -21.14
CA LYS A 77 25.08 23.16 -20.66
C LYS A 77 23.74 23.88 -20.85
N GLY A 78 23.02 24.11 -19.74
CA GLY A 78 21.73 24.79 -19.70
C GLY A 78 20.59 24.02 -19.00
N GLY A 79 20.76 22.72 -18.71
CA GLY A 79 19.77 21.90 -18.00
C GLY A 79 19.92 21.89 -16.48
N LYS A 80 18.83 21.58 -15.76
CA LYS A 80 18.87 21.27 -14.31
C LYS A 80 19.81 20.09 -14.07
N THR A 81 20.57 20.13 -12.98
CA THR A 81 21.37 18.97 -12.54
C THR A 81 20.46 17.88 -11.96
N GLU A 82 20.93 16.63 -11.93
CA GLU A 82 20.18 15.53 -11.31
C GLU A 82 19.81 15.84 -9.85
N ALA A 83 20.72 16.44 -9.08
CA ALA A 83 20.45 16.85 -7.71
C ALA A 83 19.35 17.92 -7.61
N GLN A 84 19.29 18.87 -8.56
CA GLN A 84 18.20 19.85 -8.62
C GLN A 84 16.87 19.19 -8.98
N ILE A 85 16.89 18.21 -9.90
CA ILE A 85 15.71 17.43 -10.28
C ILE A 85 15.22 16.61 -9.08
N ALA A 86 16.12 15.99 -8.31
CA ALA A 86 15.79 15.26 -7.09
C ALA A 86 15.20 16.18 -5.99
N ALA A 87 15.79 17.35 -5.75
CA ALA A 87 15.23 18.30 -4.79
C ALA A 87 13.85 18.83 -5.21
N GLU A 88 13.61 19.00 -6.52
CA GLU A 88 12.29 19.33 -7.04
C GLU A 88 11.30 18.17 -6.88
N LEU A 89 11.75 16.92 -7.06
CA LEU A 89 10.95 15.72 -6.79
C LEU A 89 10.44 15.71 -5.36
N ASP A 90 11.27 16.03 -4.36
CA ASP A 90 10.83 16.11 -2.97
C ASP A 90 9.68 17.11 -2.80
N SER A 91 9.85 18.34 -3.31
CA SER A 91 8.80 19.37 -3.24
C SER A 91 7.51 18.97 -3.95
N VAL A 92 7.64 18.36 -5.14
CA VAL A 92 6.49 17.86 -5.91
C VAL A 92 5.81 16.71 -5.17
N GLY A 93 6.58 15.79 -4.60
CA GLY A 93 6.08 14.67 -3.81
C GLY A 93 5.24 15.15 -2.64
N HIS A 94 5.73 16.12 -1.86
CA HIS A 94 4.94 16.71 -0.77
C HIS A 94 3.63 17.36 -1.26
N LYS A 95 3.66 18.08 -2.39
CA LYS A 95 2.44 18.68 -2.96
C LYS A 95 1.42 17.62 -3.41
N LEU A 96 1.91 16.57 -4.07
CA LEU A 96 1.09 15.45 -4.53
C LEU A 96 0.43 14.74 -3.34
N VAL A 97 1.21 14.40 -2.31
CA VAL A 97 0.67 13.71 -1.13
C VAL A 97 -0.30 14.59 -0.35
N ALA A 98 -0.04 15.89 -0.21
CA ALA A 98 -0.99 16.83 0.37
C ALA A 98 -2.30 16.91 -0.45
N GLN A 99 -2.22 16.82 -1.78
CA GLN A 99 -3.41 16.74 -2.64
C GLN A 99 -4.16 15.41 -2.45
N ALA A 100 -3.45 14.29 -2.34
CA ALA A 100 -4.06 13.00 -2.01
C ALA A 100 -4.81 13.08 -0.67
N GLY A 101 -4.21 13.68 0.37
CA GLY A 101 -4.84 13.88 1.67
C GLY A 101 -6.14 14.70 1.61
N ARG A 102 -6.23 15.67 0.69
CA ARG A 102 -7.45 16.47 0.46
C ARG A 102 -8.53 15.75 -0.34
N THR A 103 -8.16 14.78 -1.17
CA THR A 103 -9.04 14.15 -2.16
C THR A 103 -9.40 12.71 -1.82
N VAL A 104 -8.74 12.10 -0.83
CA VAL A 104 -9.01 10.74 -0.38
C VAL A 104 -10.47 10.59 0.06
N VAL A 105 -11.10 9.50 -0.36
CA VAL A 105 -12.48 9.15 0.01
C VAL A 105 -12.56 7.68 0.40
N PRO A 106 -13.32 7.32 1.44
CA PRO A 106 -13.92 8.22 2.44
C PRO A 106 -12.87 8.96 3.29
N SER A 107 -13.16 10.20 3.71
CA SER A 107 -12.24 11.05 4.48
C SER A 107 -12.69 11.21 5.93
N LYS A 108 -11.81 11.70 6.81
CA LYS A 108 -12.14 11.92 8.24
C LYS A 108 -13.40 12.78 8.44
N SER A 109 -13.60 13.78 7.57
CA SER A 109 -14.75 14.70 7.62
C SER A 109 -16.01 14.13 6.94
N LYS A 110 -15.85 13.14 6.05
CA LYS A 110 -16.93 12.46 5.33
C LYS A 110 -16.73 10.95 5.40
N LYS A 111 -16.94 10.40 6.61
CA LYS A 111 -16.84 8.95 6.86
C LYS A 111 -17.93 8.20 6.10
N ASP A 112 -17.60 7.05 5.54
CA ASP A 112 -18.60 6.10 5.05
C ASP A 112 -19.15 5.30 6.23
N VAL A 113 -20.45 5.01 6.26
CA VAL A 113 -21.06 4.27 7.38
C VAL A 113 -21.88 3.11 6.85
N GLN A 114 -21.53 1.91 7.29
CA GLN A 114 -22.18 0.67 6.92
C GLN A 114 -22.73 -0.02 8.17
N GLN A 115 -23.87 -0.70 8.04
CA GLN A 115 -24.36 -1.59 9.09
C GLN A 115 -23.69 -2.95 8.96
N VAL A 116 -23.09 -3.44 10.04
CA VAL A 116 -22.38 -4.72 10.10
C VAL A 116 -22.97 -5.54 11.25
N GLY A 117 -23.86 -6.47 10.90
CA GLY A 117 -24.66 -7.22 11.87
C GLY A 117 -25.58 -6.27 12.65
N LYS A 118 -25.45 -6.28 13.99
CA LYS A 118 -26.22 -5.41 14.89
C LYS A 118 -25.61 -4.02 15.11
N ASP A 119 -24.39 -3.81 14.65
CA ASP A 119 -23.63 -2.58 14.88
C ASP A 119 -23.49 -1.76 13.60
N PHE A 120 -23.05 -0.51 13.74
CA PHE A 120 -22.64 0.36 12.65
C PHE A 120 -21.14 0.59 12.70
N VAL A 121 -20.51 0.59 11.53
CA VAL A 121 -19.08 0.86 11.34
C VAL A 121 -18.95 2.11 10.48
N ALA A 122 -18.39 3.17 11.04
CA ALA A 122 -17.94 4.33 10.29
C ALA A 122 -16.48 4.13 9.90
N SER A 123 -16.15 4.28 8.62
CA SER A 123 -14.79 4.10 8.10
C SER A 123 -14.30 5.34 7.35
N TYR A 124 -12.99 5.59 7.41
CA TYR A 124 -12.33 6.62 6.62
C TYR A 124 -10.86 6.28 6.40
N VAL A 125 -10.24 7.00 5.47
CA VAL A 125 -8.81 6.94 5.19
C VAL A 125 -8.17 8.28 5.55
N GLU A 126 -6.98 8.24 6.15
CA GLU A 126 -6.08 9.38 6.30
C GLU A 126 -4.76 9.09 5.59
N VAL A 127 -4.28 10.07 4.84
CA VAL A 127 -2.93 10.07 4.27
C VAL A 127 -1.95 10.48 5.37
N ASP A 128 -0.90 9.69 5.56
CA ASP A 128 0.18 9.96 6.52
C ASP A 128 1.31 10.74 5.84
N GLU A 129 1.19 12.07 5.86
CA GLU A 129 2.16 12.99 5.27
C GLU A 129 3.55 12.92 5.93
N SER A 130 3.69 12.31 7.11
CA SER A 130 4.98 12.13 7.78
C SER A 130 5.82 10.99 7.18
N THR A 131 5.21 10.15 6.33
CA THR A 131 5.84 8.95 5.75
C THR A 131 6.32 9.12 4.32
N ILE A 132 6.31 10.36 3.84
CA ILE A 132 6.71 10.68 2.46
C ILE A 132 8.19 10.36 2.27
N SER A 133 8.47 9.63 1.20
CA SER A 133 9.82 9.41 0.69
C SER A 133 9.80 9.51 -0.82
N THR A 134 10.87 10.05 -1.40
CA THR A 134 11.02 10.10 -2.84
C THR A 134 12.26 9.34 -3.31
N GLU A 135 12.21 8.83 -4.53
CA GLU A 135 13.36 8.22 -5.19
C GLU A 135 13.38 8.60 -6.67
N LEU A 136 14.52 9.08 -7.13
CA LEU A 136 14.75 9.44 -8.53
C LEU A 136 15.36 8.26 -9.28
N ARG A 137 14.82 7.93 -10.45
CA ARG A 137 15.37 6.91 -11.34
C ARG A 137 15.62 7.50 -12.73
N PRO A 138 16.82 7.33 -13.31
CA PRO A 138 17.12 7.84 -14.64
C PRO A 138 16.30 7.11 -15.72
N GLY A 139 15.80 7.89 -16.67
CA GLY A 139 15.15 7.40 -17.89
C GLY A 139 16.02 7.63 -19.12
N ALA A 140 15.38 7.74 -20.29
CA ALA A 140 16.07 8.12 -21.52
C ALA A 140 16.60 9.56 -21.43
N SER A 141 17.80 9.82 -21.96
CA SER A 141 18.44 11.13 -22.15
C SER A 141 17.78 12.34 -21.45
N GLY A 142 18.07 12.55 -20.16
CA GLY A 142 17.61 13.71 -19.38
C GLY A 142 16.19 13.61 -18.81
N GLN A 143 15.47 12.52 -19.09
CA GLN A 143 14.19 12.18 -18.45
C GLN A 143 14.45 11.38 -17.17
N TYR A 144 13.51 11.49 -16.23
CA TYR A 144 13.55 10.73 -14.98
C TYR A 144 12.15 10.23 -14.60
N VAL A 145 12.11 9.17 -13.81
CA VAL A 145 10.92 8.71 -13.09
C VAL A 145 11.13 9.01 -11.62
N GLY A 146 10.18 9.70 -11.01
CA GLY A 146 10.12 9.93 -9.57
C GLY A 146 9.15 8.95 -8.94
N PHE A 147 9.59 8.26 -7.90
CA PHE A 147 8.76 7.44 -7.05
C PHE A 147 8.40 8.28 -5.83
N VAL A 148 7.12 8.52 -5.58
CA VAL A 148 6.64 9.21 -4.38
C VAL A 148 5.88 8.18 -3.54
N ARG A 149 6.42 7.84 -2.37
CA ARG A 149 5.89 6.78 -1.51
C ARG A 149 5.43 7.35 -0.19
N TYR A 150 4.26 6.91 0.26
CA TYR A 150 3.66 7.32 1.52
C TYR A 150 2.69 6.24 2.01
N LYS A 151 2.15 6.41 3.22
CA LYS A 151 1.14 5.51 3.78
C LYS A 151 -0.24 6.15 3.78
N GLU A 152 -1.24 5.31 3.57
CA GLU A 152 -2.63 5.60 3.89
C GLU A 152 -3.10 4.68 5.01
N ASN A 153 -3.72 5.26 6.03
CA ASN A 153 -4.21 4.57 7.20
C ASN A 153 -5.73 4.50 7.14
N VAL A 154 -6.30 3.30 7.23
CA VAL A 154 -7.73 3.08 7.29
C VAL A 154 -8.15 2.99 8.75
N TYR A 155 -9.16 3.77 9.12
CA TYR A 155 -9.70 3.82 10.45
C TYR A 155 -11.15 3.34 10.46
N GLU A 156 -11.53 2.66 11.54
CA GLU A 156 -12.91 2.28 11.82
C GLU A 156 -13.32 2.75 13.22
N CYS A 157 -14.55 3.24 13.32
CA CYS A 157 -15.20 3.59 14.57
C CYS A 157 -16.55 2.85 14.61
N ARG A 158 -16.86 2.23 15.75
CA ARG A 158 -18.03 1.34 15.89
C ARG A 158 -19.03 1.92 16.88
N GLY A 159 -20.30 1.67 16.64
CA GLY A 159 -21.37 2.05 17.55
C GLY A 159 -22.68 1.32 17.26
N ALA A 160 -23.55 1.22 18.26
CA ALA A 160 -24.84 0.56 18.13
C ALA A 160 -25.82 1.30 17.18
N THR A 161 -25.55 2.58 16.89
CA THR A 161 -26.32 3.38 15.93
C THR A 161 -25.38 4.08 14.96
N ARG A 162 -25.91 4.52 13.81
CA ARG A 162 -25.17 5.31 12.82
C ARG A 162 -24.49 6.53 13.45
N GLN A 163 -25.20 7.25 14.32
CA GLN A 163 -24.67 8.45 14.97
C GLN A 163 -23.58 8.09 15.99
N ALA A 164 -23.77 7.02 16.78
CA ALA A 164 -22.76 6.56 17.72
C ALA A 164 -21.46 6.19 17.00
N ALA A 165 -21.54 5.50 15.85
CA ALA A 165 -20.37 5.16 15.05
C ALA A 165 -19.65 6.41 14.49
N LEU A 166 -20.38 7.45 14.09
CA LEU A 166 -19.77 8.67 13.54
C LEU A 166 -18.98 9.50 14.55
N THR A 167 -19.39 9.46 15.83
CA THR A 167 -18.79 10.23 16.94
C THR A 167 -17.87 9.40 17.83
N ALA A 168 -17.81 8.07 17.66
CA ALA A 168 -16.95 7.20 18.44
C ALA A 168 -15.46 7.44 18.14
N ALA A 169 -14.61 7.02 19.09
CA ALA A 169 -13.17 6.94 18.85
C ALA A 169 -12.88 5.88 17.78
N CYS A 170 -12.03 6.23 16.82
CA CYS A 170 -11.70 5.39 15.68
C CYS A 170 -10.34 4.72 15.91
N GLN A 171 -10.22 3.47 15.50
CA GLN A 171 -8.98 2.69 15.58
C GLN A 171 -8.44 2.47 14.18
N GLN A 172 -7.12 2.52 14.03
CA GLN A 172 -6.49 2.15 12.79
C GLN A 172 -6.62 0.63 12.61
N VAL A 173 -7.28 0.19 11.54
CA VAL A 173 -7.48 -1.23 11.25
C VAL A 173 -6.59 -1.73 10.12
N LYS A 174 -6.07 -0.82 9.30
CA LYS A 174 -5.21 -1.17 8.17
C LYS A 174 -4.27 -0.01 7.83
N ALA A 175 -3.09 -0.36 7.31
CA ALA A 175 -2.19 0.57 6.63
C ALA A 175 -1.96 0.06 5.20
N ARG A 176 -1.94 0.98 4.24
CA ARG A 176 -1.58 0.73 2.84
C ARG A 176 -0.34 1.54 2.51
N ARG A 177 0.59 0.96 1.75
CA ARG A 177 1.70 1.69 1.16
C ARG A 177 1.29 2.12 -0.24
N ILE A 178 1.36 3.41 -0.51
CA ILE A 178 1.12 4.00 -1.83
C ILE A 178 2.47 4.27 -2.49
N ASN A 179 2.53 4.05 -3.80
CA ASN A 179 3.69 4.31 -4.63
C ASN A 179 3.23 4.97 -5.91
N GLU A 180 3.34 6.29 -5.96
CA GLU A 180 2.99 7.11 -7.11
C GLU A 180 4.20 7.24 -8.03
N LEU A 181 4.01 7.01 -9.32
CA LEU A 181 5.05 7.15 -10.33
C LEU A 181 4.79 8.42 -11.14
N ILE A 182 5.70 9.37 -11.03
CA ILE A 182 5.63 10.65 -11.73
C ILE A 182 6.79 10.78 -12.70
N ARG A 183 6.61 11.52 -13.80
CA ARG A 183 7.63 11.60 -14.87
C ARG A 183 8.21 13.00 -14.94
N TYR A 184 9.53 13.10 -14.99
CA TYR A 184 10.24 14.29 -15.45
C TYR A 184 10.53 14.15 -16.94
N ASP A 185 10.00 15.06 -17.76
CA ASP A 185 10.10 14.99 -19.22
C ASP A 185 11.36 15.66 -19.81
N GLY A 186 12.29 16.11 -18.95
CA GLY A 186 13.44 16.93 -19.33
C GLY A 186 13.25 18.42 -19.04
N LYS A 187 12.04 18.83 -18.64
CA LYS A 187 11.69 20.22 -18.30
C LYS A 187 10.94 20.31 -16.97
N SER A 188 9.88 19.54 -16.81
CA SER A 188 8.99 19.57 -15.64
C SER A 188 8.50 18.18 -15.21
N TRP A 189 8.05 18.10 -13.96
CA TRP A 189 7.34 16.94 -13.41
C TRP A 189 5.90 16.88 -13.92
N GLN A 190 5.44 15.68 -14.26
CA GLN A 190 4.10 15.35 -14.74
C GLN A 190 3.44 14.40 -13.74
N PHE A 191 2.34 14.84 -13.11
CA PHE A 191 1.57 14.11 -12.09
C PHE A 191 0.13 14.63 -11.96
#